data_AF-A0A2V6JRS0-F1
#
_entry.id   AF-A0A2V6JRS0-F1
#
_cell.length_a   1.000
_cell.length_b   1.000
_cell.length_c   1.000
_cell.angle_alpha   90.00
_cell.angle_beta   90.00
_cell.angle_gamma   90.00
#
_symmetry.space_group_name_H-M   'P 1'
#
loop_
_entity.id
_entity.type
_entity.pdbx_description
1 polymer ?
#
loop_
_entity_poly.entity_id
_entity_poly.type
_entity_poly.pdbx_seq_one_letter_code
_entity_poly.pdbx_strand_id
1 'polypeptide(L)'
;MLAVYEKYCDLNGIVVPAHLHREESQTMLIAFVFPLFLLFGPIAIGSSHTEKSAASQSMSGTLQKMIAENGSITMDLDLNGLNGNGSLVARPVSLHFAVAANPFFSILVFNDLLRGSEAGSMALIPQNVTALPSTLGASTNQLVVEKLAAGEQFDLAVRDAKTGFTFFNVEGHQYDYDAGAQSLSITGGRLLISNEFANVLGHPADAGAIVGKISIGASMEAVEVQTLVNGKTKSAVNPPLRGALGPRTPALVAGPDIIVGDLPAVVQGGNDTINHFVGLGVATTSCNNGDQPVDWFQLSNTDHPFIPQNLYRMS
;
A
#
# COMPACT_ATOMS: atom_id res chain seq x y z
N MET A 1 12.11 7.93 -5.41
CA MET A 1 11.32 9.16 -5.16
C MET A 1 9.97 8.72 -4.56
N LEU A 2 9.98 8.25 -3.31
CA LEU A 2 8.83 7.61 -2.63
C LEU A 2 8.66 8.11 -1.17
N ALA A 3 9.46 9.10 -0.77
CA ALA A 3 9.65 9.54 0.61
C ALA A 3 8.80 10.77 1.00
N VAL A 4 7.92 11.26 0.12
CA VAL A 4 7.14 12.48 0.36
C VAL A 4 5.69 12.12 0.75
N TYR A 5 5.19 10.94 0.33
CA TYR A 5 3.90 10.36 0.74
C TYR A 5 3.65 10.27 2.26
N GLU A 6 4.70 10.26 3.07
CA GLU A 6 4.73 9.86 4.49
C GLU A 6 4.03 10.84 5.47
N LYS A 7 3.57 12.02 5.05
CA LYS A 7 3.29 13.15 5.97
C LYS A 7 1.89 13.77 5.97
N TYR A 8 1.03 13.50 5.00
CA TYR A 8 -0.03 14.48 4.68
C TYR A 8 -1.39 14.27 5.36
N CYS A 9 -1.67 13.10 5.95
CA CYS A 9 -2.97 12.80 6.58
C CYS A 9 -2.83 12.37 8.06
N ASP A 10 -1.63 12.45 8.64
CA ASP A 10 -1.39 12.21 10.07
C ASP A 10 -1.27 13.54 10.82
N LEU A 11 -2.19 13.77 11.77
CA LEU A 11 -2.24 14.96 12.62
C LEU A 11 -1.37 14.82 13.89
N ASN A 12 -0.73 13.68 14.15
CA ASN A 12 -0.05 13.41 15.43
C ASN A 12 1.46 13.66 15.44
N GLY A 13 2.07 14.13 14.35
CA GLY A 13 3.42 14.70 14.36
C GLY A 13 4.54 13.71 14.73
N ILE A 14 4.36 12.40 14.56
CA ILE A 14 5.44 11.42 14.73
C ILE A 14 6.22 11.35 13.41
N VAL A 15 7.36 12.04 13.40
CA VAL A 15 8.27 12.12 12.25
C VAL A 15 8.98 10.78 12.04
N VAL A 16 8.66 10.08 10.96
CA VAL A 16 9.52 9.03 10.41
C VAL A 16 10.27 9.60 9.19
N PRO A 17 11.61 9.43 9.08
CA PRO A 17 12.38 9.92 7.95
C PRO A 17 12.60 8.85 6.88
N ALA A 18 12.09 9.06 5.66
CA ALA A 18 12.46 8.24 4.50
C ALA A 18 13.73 8.72 3.76
N HIS A 19 14.61 7.77 3.44
CA HIS A 19 15.88 7.94 2.72
C HIS A 19 15.69 7.87 1.18
N LEU A 20 16.44 8.73 0.46
CA LEU A 20 16.53 8.75 -1.01
C LEU A 20 17.29 7.53 -1.55
N HIS A 21 16.67 6.76 -2.45
CA HIS A 21 17.37 5.87 -3.37
C HIS A 21 17.13 6.28 -4.83
N ARG A 22 18.23 6.38 -5.58
CA ARG A 22 18.34 6.75 -6.99
C ARG A 22 18.32 5.46 -7.81
N GLU A 23 17.31 5.26 -8.65
CA GLU A 23 17.38 4.25 -9.70
C GLU A 23 17.76 4.92 -11.02
N GLU A 24 18.90 4.49 -11.58
CA GLU A 24 19.26 4.75 -12.95
C GLU A 24 18.54 3.76 -13.87
N SER A 25 17.80 4.28 -14.84
CA SER A 25 17.17 3.49 -15.90
C SER A 25 18.24 2.92 -16.81
N GLN A 26 18.50 1.61 -16.73
CA GLN A 26 19.18 0.88 -17.80
C GLN A 26 18.16 0.11 -18.62
N THR A 27 17.96 0.58 -19.85
CA THR A 27 17.17 -0.08 -20.89
C THR A 27 17.97 -1.27 -21.41
N MET A 28 17.57 -2.51 -21.09
CA MET A 28 18.18 -3.70 -21.68
C MET A 28 17.22 -4.35 -22.69
N LEU A 29 17.56 -4.21 -23.97
CA LEU A 29 16.88 -4.78 -25.11
C LEU A 29 17.26 -6.28 -25.20
N ILE A 30 16.32 -7.20 -24.95
CA ILE A 30 16.56 -8.65 -25.12
C ILE A 30 15.96 -9.10 -26.45
N ALA A 31 16.86 -9.46 -27.39
CA ALA A 31 16.54 -10.03 -28.69
C ALA A 31 16.16 -11.52 -28.55
N PHE A 32 15.07 -11.88 -29.22
CA PHE A 32 14.49 -13.22 -29.31
C PHE A 32 15.34 -14.14 -30.20
N VAL A 33 15.78 -15.30 -29.70
CA VAL A 33 16.21 -16.43 -30.54
C VAL A 33 15.70 -17.74 -29.92
N PHE A 34 14.76 -18.38 -30.62
CA PHE A 34 14.29 -19.75 -30.38
C PHE A 34 15.15 -20.73 -31.20
N PRO A 35 15.46 -21.94 -30.69
CA PRO A 35 14.99 -23.14 -31.39
C PRO A 35 14.55 -24.24 -30.39
N LEU A 36 13.34 -24.80 -30.56
CA LEU A 36 13.04 -26.05 -31.27
C LEU A 36 13.51 -27.32 -30.53
N PHE A 37 12.60 -27.92 -29.75
CA PHE A 37 12.54 -29.37 -29.55
C PHE A 37 11.08 -29.84 -29.55
N LEU A 38 10.73 -30.61 -30.59
CA LEU A 38 9.54 -31.44 -30.70
C LEU A 38 9.78 -32.80 -30.03
N LEU A 39 8.69 -33.57 -29.86
CA LEU A 39 8.55 -35.05 -29.61
C LEU A 39 8.09 -35.38 -28.17
N PHE A 40 7.00 -36.11 -27.83
CA PHE A 40 5.98 -36.96 -28.48
C PHE A 40 4.70 -36.96 -27.59
N GLY A 41 3.46 -36.91 -28.11
CA GLY A 41 2.56 -38.09 -28.24
C GLY A 41 1.10 -37.79 -27.78
N PRO A 42 0.04 -38.51 -28.24
CA PRO A 42 -1.21 -37.87 -28.70
C PRO A 42 -2.56 -38.31 -28.07
N ILE A 43 -3.62 -37.59 -28.49
CA ILE A 43 -5.08 -37.90 -28.61
C ILE A 43 -6.02 -37.60 -27.42
N ALA A 44 -6.83 -36.54 -27.55
CA ALA A 44 -8.30 -36.65 -27.56
C ALA A 44 -8.92 -35.42 -28.27
N ILE A 45 -9.81 -35.71 -29.21
CA ILE A 45 -10.48 -34.77 -30.11
C ILE A 45 -11.60 -34.04 -29.35
N GLY A 46 -11.61 -32.71 -29.45
CA GLY A 46 -12.71 -31.86 -29.03
C GLY A 46 -12.71 -30.59 -29.87
N SER A 47 -13.37 -30.64 -31.03
CA SER A 47 -13.66 -29.46 -31.84
C SER A 47 -14.75 -28.64 -31.17
N SER A 48 -14.47 -27.39 -30.82
CA SER A 48 -15.50 -26.35 -30.76
C SER A 48 -14.88 -24.96 -30.70
N HIS A 49 -15.12 -24.21 -31.78
CA HIS A 49 -15.29 -22.76 -31.85
C HIS A 49 -14.19 -21.87 -31.26
N THR A 50 -13.46 -21.24 -32.18
CA THR A 50 -12.82 -19.95 -31.97
C THR A 50 -13.90 -18.92 -31.61
N GLU A 51 -14.25 -18.81 -30.33
CA GLU A 51 -14.89 -17.61 -29.84
C GLU A 51 -13.83 -16.51 -29.78
N LYS A 52 -13.94 -15.61 -30.75
CA LYS A 52 -13.41 -14.26 -30.72
C LYS A 52 -13.66 -13.70 -29.32
N SER A 53 -12.61 -13.57 -28.51
CA SER A 53 -12.67 -13.02 -27.15
C SER A 53 -13.62 -11.84 -27.15
N ALA A 54 -14.71 -11.96 -26.39
CA ALA A 54 -15.62 -10.87 -26.14
C ALA A 54 -14.78 -9.64 -25.77
N ALA A 55 -15.06 -8.52 -26.43
CA ALA A 55 -14.55 -7.23 -26.00
C ALA A 55 -14.73 -7.14 -24.49
N SER A 56 -13.66 -6.82 -23.75
CA SER A 56 -13.70 -6.58 -22.32
C SER A 56 -14.95 -5.77 -22.00
N GLN A 57 -15.95 -6.41 -21.38
CA GLN A 57 -17.23 -5.79 -21.11
C GLN A 57 -16.90 -4.65 -20.15
N SER A 58 -16.92 -3.42 -20.67
CA SER A 58 -16.39 -2.26 -19.96
C SER A 58 -17.26 -2.02 -18.73
N MET A 59 -16.76 -2.40 -17.56
CA MET A 59 -17.54 -2.45 -16.33
C MET A 59 -17.88 -1.04 -15.84
N SER A 60 -19.12 -0.86 -15.39
CA SER A 60 -19.59 0.35 -14.72
C SER A 60 -19.86 0.04 -13.25
N GLY A 61 -19.66 1.00 -12.36
CA GLY A 61 -19.82 0.79 -10.93
C GLY A 61 -19.03 1.78 -10.09
N THR A 62 -18.85 1.46 -8.82
CA THR A 62 -18.14 2.29 -7.85
C THR A 62 -16.79 1.68 -7.54
N LEU A 63 -15.71 2.45 -7.79
CA LEU A 63 -14.36 2.13 -7.35
C LEU A 63 -14.02 3.00 -6.14
N GLN A 64 -13.62 2.38 -5.04
CA GLN A 64 -13.23 3.07 -3.81
C GLN A 64 -11.75 2.80 -3.54
N LYS A 65 -11.00 3.86 -3.27
CA LYS A 65 -9.71 3.77 -2.60
C LYS A 65 -9.95 3.96 -1.11
N MET A 66 -9.53 3.00 -0.32
CA MET A 66 -9.74 3.00 1.12
C MET A 66 -8.40 2.93 1.86
N ILE A 67 -8.33 3.59 3.01
CA ILE A 67 -7.21 3.48 3.95
C ILE A 67 -7.70 2.84 5.25
N ALA A 68 -6.79 2.31 6.05
CA ALA A 68 -7.14 1.92 7.41
C ALA A 68 -7.31 3.18 8.28
N GLU A 69 -8.37 3.23 9.09
CA GLU A 69 -8.65 4.28 10.07
C GLU A 69 -7.96 3.95 11.40
N ASN A 70 -8.13 2.69 11.82
CA ASN A 70 -7.54 2.09 13.00
C ASN A 70 -7.49 0.56 12.82
N GLY A 71 -6.84 -0.13 13.74
CA GLY A 71 -6.76 -1.58 13.69
C GLY A 71 -5.95 -2.19 14.81
N SER A 72 -5.85 -3.50 14.78
CA SER A 72 -5.01 -4.29 15.66
C SER A 72 -4.20 -5.30 14.88
N ILE A 73 -2.97 -5.50 15.33
CA ILE A 73 -2.04 -6.47 14.78
C ILE A 73 -1.57 -7.37 15.91
N THR A 74 -1.59 -8.67 15.65
CA THR A 74 -1.00 -9.67 16.54
C THR A 74 0.15 -10.34 15.80
N MET A 75 1.32 -10.38 16.42
CA MET A 75 2.46 -11.16 15.98
C MET A 75 2.80 -12.20 17.03
N ASP A 76 2.67 -13.48 16.68
CA ASP A 76 3.11 -14.60 17.51
C ASP A 76 4.50 -15.03 17.05
N LEU A 77 5.51 -14.82 17.88
CA LEU A 77 6.92 -15.10 17.58
C LEU A 77 7.46 -16.22 18.43
N ASP A 78 8.22 -17.14 17.84
CA ASP A 78 9.06 -18.08 18.57
C ASP A 78 10.44 -17.46 18.82
N LEU A 79 10.67 -17.00 20.06
CA LEU A 79 11.94 -16.37 20.43
C LEU A 79 13.13 -17.33 20.35
N ASN A 80 12.91 -18.64 20.45
CA ASN A 80 14.02 -19.59 20.31
C ASN A 80 14.46 -19.73 18.86
N GLY A 81 13.53 -19.59 17.91
CA GLY A 81 13.83 -19.47 16.48
C GLY A 81 14.66 -18.22 16.14
N LEU A 82 14.61 -17.17 16.98
CA LEU A 82 15.44 -15.97 16.82
C LEU A 82 16.81 -16.07 17.50
N ASN A 83 17.00 -17.02 18.42
CA ASN A 83 18.23 -17.15 19.20
C ASN A 83 19.27 -18.09 18.55
N GLY A 84 18.97 -18.68 17.39
CA GLY A 84 19.88 -19.54 16.60
C GLY A 84 20.31 -20.86 17.26
N ASN A 85 20.04 -21.03 18.55
CA ASN A 85 20.20 -22.30 19.24
C ASN A 85 19.00 -23.16 18.86
N GLY A 86 19.23 -24.24 18.11
CA GLY A 86 18.25 -25.26 17.70
C GLY A 86 17.59 -26.02 18.85
N SER A 87 17.18 -25.31 19.90
CA SER A 87 16.32 -25.75 20.97
C SER A 87 14.99 -26.16 20.34
N LEU A 88 14.67 -27.45 20.45
CA LEU A 88 13.43 -28.05 19.96
C LEU A 88 12.18 -27.59 20.73
N VAL A 89 12.34 -26.73 21.74
CA VAL A 89 11.24 -26.20 22.55
C VAL A 89 10.93 -24.80 22.05
N ALA A 90 9.75 -24.59 21.47
CA ALA A 90 9.29 -23.26 21.10
C ALA A 90 9.13 -22.36 22.33
N ARG A 91 9.53 -21.09 22.24
CA ARG A 91 9.24 -20.06 23.23
C ARG A 91 8.34 -18.99 22.60
N PRO A 92 7.04 -19.28 22.44
CA PRO A 92 6.11 -18.36 21.82
C PRO A 92 5.90 -17.12 22.70
N VAL A 93 5.90 -15.95 22.06
CA VAL A 93 5.46 -14.69 22.64
C VAL A 93 4.47 -14.03 21.69
N SER A 94 3.41 -13.44 22.24
CA SER A 94 2.44 -12.67 21.48
C SER A 94 2.72 -11.19 21.67
N LEU A 95 2.96 -10.49 20.56
CA LEU A 95 3.08 -9.05 20.51
C LEU A 95 1.78 -8.48 19.95
N HIS A 96 1.23 -7.49 20.63
CA HIS A 96 0.01 -6.82 20.23
C HIS A 96 0.33 -5.37 19.90
N PHE A 97 -0.19 -4.90 18.78
CA PHE A 97 -0.05 -3.53 18.32
C PHE A 97 -1.42 -2.98 17.97
N ALA A 98 -1.63 -1.70 18.26
CA ALA A 98 -2.63 -0.91 17.56
C ALA A 98 -2.02 -0.38 16.27
N VAL A 99 -2.83 -0.20 15.24
CA VAL A 99 -2.43 0.55 14.05
C VAL A 99 -2.52 2.04 14.40
N ALA A 100 -1.50 2.82 14.03
CA ALA A 100 -1.56 4.28 14.15
C ALA A 100 -2.76 4.84 13.37
N ALA A 101 -3.17 6.08 13.65
CA ALA A 101 -4.25 6.69 12.88
C ALA A 101 -3.82 6.94 11.43
N ASN A 102 -4.75 6.78 10.50
CA ASN A 102 -4.60 7.08 9.06
C ASN A 102 -3.34 6.49 8.39
N PRO A 103 -3.01 5.20 8.58
CA PRO A 103 -1.95 4.54 7.86
C PRO A 103 -2.19 4.62 6.35
N PHE A 104 -1.13 4.90 5.60
CA PHE A 104 -1.16 4.93 4.13
C PHE A 104 -1.19 3.54 3.49
N PHE A 105 -1.62 2.52 4.24
CA PHE A 105 -1.94 1.22 3.71
C PHE A 105 -3.30 1.26 3.05
N SER A 106 -3.32 1.17 1.72
CA SER A 106 -4.55 1.34 0.96
C SER A 106 -4.98 0.10 0.21
N ILE A 107 -6.30 -0.05 0.08
CA ILE A 107 -6.94 -1.09 -0.73
C ILE A 107 -7.86 -0.46 -1.77
N LEU A 108 -8.03 -1.17 -2.87
CA LEU A 108 -9.00 -0.85 -3.92
C LEU A 108 -10.19 -1.79 -3.81
N VAL A 109 -11.40 -1.24 -3.76
CA VAL A 109 -12.66 -1.97 -3.69
C VAL A 109 -13.53 -1.55 -4.87
N PHE A 110 -13.98 -2.49 -5.69
CA PHE A 110 -14.89 -2.20 -6.80
C PHE A 110 -16.17 -3.01 -6.70
N ASN A 111 -17.31 -2.29 -6.60
CA ASN A 111 -18.62 -2.86 -6.30
C ASN A 111 -18.55 -3.81 -5.10
N ASP A 112 -18.07 -3.29 -3.97
CA ASP A 112 -17.97 -3.99 -2.68
C ASP A 112 -17.02 -5.20 -2.64
N LEU A 113 -16.27 -5.42 -3.72
CA LEU A 113 -15.30 -6.51 -3.82
C LEU A 113 -13.88 -5.97 -3.81
N LEU A 114 -13.02 -6.54 -2.97
CA LEU A 114 -11.60 -6.26 -2.95
C LEU A 114 -10.98 -6.54 -4.33
N ARG A 115 -10.16 -5.60 -4.80
CA ARG A 115 -9.38 -5.70 -6.05
C ARG A 115 -7.89 -5.82 -5.81
N GLY A 116 -7.42 -5.34 -4.67
CA GLY A 116 -6.03 -5.48 -4.25
C GLY A 116 -5.64 -4.39 -3.25
N SER A 117 -4.40 -4.45 -2.80
CA SER A 117 -3.75 -3.43 -1.98
C SER A 117 -2.70 -2.68 -2.81
N GLU A 118 -2.51 -1.39 -2.51
CA GLU A 118 -1.46 -0.57 -3.09
C GLU A 118 -0.28 -0.45 -2.11
N ALA A 119 0.91 -0.13 -2.63
CA ALA A 119 2.09 0.08 -1.79
C ALA A 119 1.82 1.16 -0.72
N GLY A 120 2.30 0.90 0.49
CA GLY A 120 2.02 1.74 1.66
C GLY A 120 2.26 1.00 2.97
N SER A 121 2.11 1.68 4.10
CA SER A 121 2.48 1.11 5.40
C SER A 121 1.52 1.42 6.54
N MET A 122 1.43 0.49 7.49
CA MET A 122 0.78 0.65 8.79
C MET A 122 1.83 0.81 9.88
N ALA A 123 1.91 2.00 10.48
CA ALA A 123 2.74 2.19 11.67
C ALA A 123 2.11 1.49 12.89
N LEU A 124 2.96 0.85 13.69
CA LEU A 124 2.56 0.00 14.81
C LEU A 124 2.81 0.69 16.14
N ILE A 125 1.78 0.71 16.99
CA ILE A 125 1.84 1.22 18.37
C ILE A 125 1.79 0.03 19.33
N PRO A 126 2.89 -0.31 20.03
CA PRO A 126 2.92 -1.45 20.96
C PRO A 126 1.86 -1.32 22.05
N GLN A 127 1.12 -2.40 22.30
CA GLN A 127 0.12 -2.49 23.36
C GLN A 127 0.59 -3.32 24.56
N ASN A 128 1.64 -4.12 24.37
CA ASN A 128 2.29 -4.87 25.44
C ASN A 128 3.81 -4.78 25.34
N VAL A 129 4.48 -4.99 26.47
CA VAL A 129 5.94 -4.99 26.55
C VAL A 129 6.41 -6.41 26.81
N THR A 130 7.23 -6.93 25.91
CA THR A 130 7.87 -8.25 26.02
C THR A 130 9.37 -8.10 25.79
N ALA A 131 10.17 -8.92 26.47
CA ALA A 131 11.62 -8.97 26.22
C ALA A 131 11.89 -9.56 24.83
N LEU A 132 12.42 -8.76 23.92
CA LEU A 132 12.77 -9.13 22.55
C LEU A 132 14.30 -9.09 22.35
N PRO A 133 14.83 -9.78 21.31
CA PRO A 133 16.23 -9.63 20.91
C PRO A 133 16.59 -8.15 20.72
N SER A 134 17.80 -7.75 21.08
CA SER A 134 18.19 -6.32 21.21
C SER A 134 17.84 -5.48 19.98
N THR A 135 18.12 -5.97 18.78
CA THR A 135 17.85 -5.26 17.52
C THR A 135 16.34 -5.05 17.30
N LEU A 136 15.52 -6.09 17.48
CA LEU A 136 14.07 -5.99 17.34
C LEU A 136 13.45 -5.15 18.47
N GLY A 137 13.94 -5.34 19.69
CA GLY A 137 13.54 -4.58 20.87
C GLY A 137 13.73 -3.08 20.70
N ALA A 138 14.86 -2.66 20.10
CA ALA A 138 15.16 -1.26 19.83
C ALA A 138 14.17 -0.61 18.83
N SER A 139 13.61 -1.40 17.92
CA SER A 139 12.68 -0.92 16.89
C SER A 139 11.21 -1.00 17.28
N THR A 140 10.86 -1.60 18.42
CA THR A 140 9.47 -1.92 18.81
C THR A 140 8.51 -0.71 18.71
N ASN A 141 8.96 0.50 19.06
CA ASN A 141 8.15 1.73 19.02
C ASN A 141 8.11 2.42 17.65
N GLN A 142 8.73 1.82 16.64
CA GLN A 142 8.85 2.37 15.29
C GLN A 142 8.74 1.27 14.22
N LEU A 143 8.04 0.18 14.54
CA LEU A 143 7.75 -0.86 13.56
C LEU A 143 6.63 -0.41 12.62
N VAL A 144 6.74 -0.85 11.38
CA VAL A 144 5.68 -0.75 10.35
C VAL A 144 5.43 -2.13 9.74
N VAL A 145 4.18 -2.38 9.35
CA VAL A 145 3.87 -3.38 8.31
C VAL A 145 3.78 -2.64 6.98
N GLU A 146 4.61 -3.00 6.02
CA GLU A 146 4.67 -2.37 4.70
C GLU A 146 4.18 -3.34 3.62
N LYS A 147 3.30 -2.84 2.75
CA LYS A 147 2.96 -3.42 1.45
C LYS A 147 4.07 -3.07 0.47
N LEU A 148 4.84 -4.08 0.09
CA LEU A 148 5.92 -3.94 -0.87
C LEU A 148 5.38 -3.72 -2.29
N ALA A 149 6.23 -3.15 -3.15
CA ALA A 149 5.88 -2.84 -4.53
C ALA A 149 5.52 -4.11 -5.32
N ALA A 150 4.68 -3.96 -6.34
CA ALA A 150 4.32 -5.08 -7.21
C ALA A 150 5.57 -5.63 -7.93
N GLY A 151 5.74 -6.95 -7.89
CA GLY A 151 6.90 -7.64 -8.48
C GLY A 151 8.03 -7.95 -7.50
N GLU A 152 7.98 -7.42 -6.28
CA GLU A 152 8.84 -7.86 -5.19
C GLU A 152 8.57 -9.33 -4.82
N GLN A 153 9.58 -10.00 -4.26
CA GLN A 153 9.48 -11.42 -3.87
C GLN A 153 8.39 -11.63 -2.81
N PHE A 154 8.23 -10.66 -1.91
CA PHE A 154 7.27 -10.71 -0.82
C PHE A 154 6.25 -9.58 -0.98
N ASP A 155 5.04 -9.85 -0.52
CA ASP A 155 3.95 -8.90 -0.63
C ASP A 155 3.90 -7.95 0.58
N LEU A 156 4.21 -8.45 1.78
CA LEU A 156 4.26 -7.67 3.02
C LEU A 156 5.59 -7.88 3.75
N ALA A 157 6.04 -6.86 4.48
CA ALA A 157 7.20 -6.94 5.37
C ALA A 157 6.97 -6.18 6.68
N VAL A 158 7.63 -6.62 7.75
CA VAL A 158 7.72 -5.93 9.04
C VAL A 158 9.08 -5.26 9.13
N ARG A 159 9.09 -3.93 9.23
CA ARG A 159 10.31 -3.13 9.11
C ARG A 159 10.41 -2.08 10.20
N ASP A 160 11.63 -1.62 10.43
CA ASP A 160 11.90 -0.39 11.15
C ASP A 160 11.60 0.81 10.26
N ALA A 161 10.64 1.64 10.64
CA ALA A 161 10.17 2.77 9.83
C ALA A 161 11.28 3.80 9.57
N LYS A 162 12.19 3.99 10.54
CA LYS A 162 13.22 5.04 10.48
C LYS A 162 14.43 4.64 9.64
N THR A 163 14.80 3.37 9.68
CA THR A 163 16.02 2.86 9.04
C THR A 163 15.74 2.07 7.78
N GLY A 164 14.50 1.62 7.59
CA GLY A 164 14.14 0.67 6.53
C GLY A 164 14.64 -0.75 6.79
N PHE A 165 15.21 -1.03 7.97
CA PHE A 165 15.70 -2.36 8.31
C PHE A 165 14.55 -3.36 8.32
N THR A 166 14.69 -4.44 7.57
CA THR A 166 13.63 -5.45 7.45
C THR A 166 13.86 -6.55 8.47
N PHE A 167 12.92 -6.76 9.39
CA PHE A 167 12.99 -7.86 10.34
C PHE A 167 12.40 -9.14 9.76
N PHE A 168 11.18 -9.02 9.23
CA PHE A 168 10.43 -10.16 8.74
C PHE A 168 9.83 -9.88 7.38
N ASN A 169 9.90 -10.87 6.49
CA ASN A 169 9.03 -10.95 5.34
C ASN A 169 7.77 -11.73 5.72
N VAL A 170 6.64 -11.43 5.09
CA VAL A 170 5.38 -12.12 5.33
C VAL A 170 4.98 -12.93 4.11
N GLU A 171 4.62 -14.20 4.34
CA GLU A 171 4.19 -15.11 3.29
C GLU A 171 2.92 -15.86 3.67
N GLY A 172 2.09 -16.19 2.67
CA GLY A 172 0.93 -17.06 2.82
C GLY A 172 -0.30 -16.37 3.44
N HIS A 173 -0.24 -15.05 3.64
CA HIS A 173 -1.38 -14.28 4.09
C HIS A 173 -2.47 -14.20 3.03
N GLN A 174 -3.70 -14.04 3.50
CA GLN A 174 -4.88 -13.85 2.69
C GLN A 174 -5.58 -12.57 3.12
N TYR A 175 -5.96 -11.78 2.12
CA TYR A 175 -6.78 -10.59 2.31
C TYR A 175 -8.25 -10.97 2.24
N ASP A 176 -9.02 -10.50 3.22
CA ASP A 176 -10.47 -10.59 3.24
C ASP A 176 -11.05 -9.21 3.57
N TYR A 177 -12.06 -8.79 2.83
CA TYR A 177 -12.71 -7.50 3.00
C TYR A 177 -14.22 -7.67 3.13
N ASP A 178 -14.76 -7.18 4.23
CA ASP A 178 -16.20 -7.10 4.46
C ASP A 178 -16.67 -5.67 4.18
N ALA A 179 -17.40 -5.50 3.07
CA ALA A 179 -17.95 -4.21 2.67
C ALA A 179 -19.04 -3.68 3.62
N GLY A 180 -19.82 -4.56 4.24
CA GLY A 180 -20.87 -4.19 5.18
C GLY A 180 -20.30 -3.64 6.49
N ALA A 181 -19.18 -4.23 6.94
CA ALA A 181 -18.45 -3.77 8.12
C ALA A 181 -17.38 -2.71 7.80
N GLN A 182 -17.10 -2.44 6.53
CA GLN A 182 -15.91 -1.70 6.07
C GLN A 182 -14.64 -2.19 6.76
N SER A 183 -14.44 -3.50 6.85
CA SER A 183 -13.33 -4.07 7.60
C SER A 183 -12.41 -4.90 6.72
N LEU A 184 -11.10 -4.75 6.95
CA LEU A 184 -10.05 -5.54 6.31
C LEU A 184 -9.46 -6.52 7.32
N SER A 185 -9.34 -7.77 6.91
CA SER A 185 -8.67 -8.82 7.65
C SER A 185 -7.54 -9.40 6.81
N ILE A 186 -6.35 -9.52 7.40
CA ILE A 186 -5.20 -10.19 6.79
C ILE A 186 -4.81 -11.33 7.72
N THR A 187 -5.01 -12.57 7.27
CA THR A 187 -4.85 -13.76 8.10
C THR A 187 -3.96 -14.80 7.43
N GLY A 188 -3.47 -15.77 8.21
CA GLY A 188 -2.61 -16.85 7.69
C GLY A 188 -1.16 -16.45 7.39
N GLY A 189 -0.79 -15.19 7.65
CA GLY A 189 0.56 -14.69 7.42
C GLY A 189 1.60 -15.39 8.30
N ARG A 190 2.67 -15.85 7.69
CA ARG A 190 3.85 -16.42 8.36
C ARG A 190 4.97 -15.39 8.36
N LEU A 191 5.67 -15.25 9.48
CA LEU A 191 6.81 -14.35 9.62
C LEU A 191 8.10 -15.12 9.32
N LEU A 192 8.79 -14.71 8.25
CA LEU A 192 10.06 -15.28 7.80
C LEU A 192 11.19 -14.33 8.16
N ILE A 193 12.30 -14.84 8.72
CA ILE A 193 13.48 -14.01 9.01
C ILE A 193 14.02 -13.43 7.69
N SER A 194 14.23 -12.12 7.63
CA SER A 194 14.86 -11.48 6.46
C SER A 194 16.35 -11.83 6.35
N ASN A 195 16.95 -11.63 5.17
CA ASN A 195 18.41 -11.75 5.02
C ASN A 195 19.17 -10.78 5.95
N GLU A 196 18.68 -9.54 6.08
CA GLU A 196 19.28 -8.51 6.93
C GLU A 196 19.28 -8.92 8.41
N PHE A 197 18.15 -9.45 8.87
CA PHE A 197 17.99 -9.83 10.26
C PHE A 197 18.77 -11.09 10.61
N ALA A 198 18.76 -12.10 9.73
CA ALA A 198 19.57 -13.31 9.87
C ALA A 198 21.07 -12.97 10.03
N ASN A 199 21.58 -12.01 9.25
CA ASN A 199 22.95 -11.54 9.36
C ASN A 199 23.25 -10.87 10.71
N VAL A 200 22.35 -10.01 11.20
CA VAL A 200 22.52 -9.33 12.50
C VAL A 200 22.43 -10.30 13.68
N LEU A 201 21.61 -11.35 13.55
CA LEU A 201 21.54 -12.42 14.54
C LEU A 201 22.81 -13.31 14.54
N GLY A 202 23.66 -13.21 13.52
CA GLY A 202 24.86 -14.05 13.37
C GLY A 202 24.57 -15.43 12.75
N HIS A 203 23.39 -15.61 12.16
CA HIS A 203 22.90 -16.87 11.63
C HIS A 203 22.33 -16.70 10.21
N PRO A 204 23.17 -16.38 9.20
CA PRO A 204 22.72 -16.12 7.83
C PRO A 204 21.96 -17.29 7.18
N ALA A 205 22.22 -18.52 7.62
CA ALA A 205 21.54 -19.72 7.13
C ALA A 205 20.05 -19.79 7.51
N ASP A 206 19.62 -19.02 8.51
CA ASP A 206 18.25 -18.98 8.99
C ASP A 206 17.38 -17.98 8.20
N ALA A 207 17.94 -17.28 7.20
CA ALA A 207 17.16 -16.42 6.32
C ALA A 207 16.05 -17.22 5.63
N GLY A 208 14.82 -16.71 5.67
CA GLY A 208 13.62 -17.40 5.18
C GLY A 208 13.02 -18.40 6.16
N ALA A 209 13.64 -18.67 7.31
CA ALA A 209 13.05 -19.55 8.32
C ALA A 209 11.79 -18.93 8.92
N ILE A 210 10.75 -19.75 9.10
CA ILE A 210 9.49 -19.33 9.73
C ILE A 210 9.68 -19.28 11.23
N VAL A 211 9.50 -18.09 11.81
CA VAL A 211 9.65 -17.82 13.25
C VAL A 211 8.38 -17.32 13.89
N GLY A 212 7.26 -17.30 13.17
CA GLY A 212 6.02 -16.81 13.73
C GLY A 212 4.88 -16.67 12.75
N LYS A 213 3.81 -16.04 13.25
CA LYS A 213 2.60 -15.71 12.49
C LYS A 213 2.21 -14.26 12.74
N ILE A 214 1.54 -13.68 11.76
CA ILE A 214 0.95 -12.35 11.84
C ILE A 214 -0.51 -12.39 11.41
N SER A 215 -1.35 -11.66 12.14
CA SER A 215 -2.73 -11.38 11.77
C SER A 215 -3.02 -9.90 11.96
N ILE A 216 -3.78 -9.32 11.02
CA ILE A 216 -4.11 -7.90 10.99
C ILE A 216 -5.61 -7.76 10.84
N GLY A 217 -6.23 -6.90 11.65
CA GLY A 217 -7.61 -6.47 11.46
C GLY A 217 -7.67 -4.94 11.50
N ALA A 218 -8.32 -4.33 10.50
CA ALA A 218 -8.42 -2.88 10.38
C ALA A 218 -9.84 -2.44 10.01
N SER A 219 -10.30 -1.33 10.62
CA SER A 219 -11.43 -0.54 10.13
C SER A 219 -10.97 0.26 8.94
N MET A 220 -11.74 0.28 7.86
CA MET A 220 -11.39 0.94 6.61
C MET A 220 -12.33 2.13 6.37
N GLU A 221 -11.77 3.20 5.82
CA GLU A 221 -12.54 4.35 5.36
C GLU A 221 -12.12 4.73 3.94
N ALA A 222 -13.09 5.21 3.15
CA ALA A 222 -12.82 5.66 1.80
C ALA A 222 -12.15 7.03 1.82
N VAL A 223 -11.11 7.21 1.00
CA VAL A 223 -10.46 8.51 0.75
C VAL A 223 -10.73 9.03 -0.64
N GLU A 224 -11.24 8.15 -1.51
CA GLU A 224 -11.68 8.48 -2.86
C GLU A 224 -12.76 7.48 -3.31
N VAL A 225 -13.85 8.00 -3.86
CA VAL A 225 -14.97 7.21 -4.39
C VAL A 225 -15.22 7.63 -5.84
N GLN A 226 -14.84 6.80 -6.79
CA GLN A 226 -15.03 7.01 -8.21
C GLN A 226 -16.28 6.32 -8.74
N THR A 227 -17.04 7.03 -9.57
CA THR A 227 -18.08 6.43 -10.42
C THR A 227 -17.48 6.12 -11.79
N LEU A 228 -17.45 4.84 -12.15
CA LEU A 228 -16.99 4.37 -13.46
C LEU A 228 -18.18 4.12 -14.39
N VAL A 229 -18.08 4.62 -15.61
CA VAL A 229 -19.01 4.31 -16.72
C VAL A 229 -18.20 3.78 -17.88
N ASN A 230 -18.48 2.54 -18.29
CA ASN A 230 -17.74 1.84 -19.34
C ASN A 230 -16.21 1.85 -19.08
N GLY A 231 -15.81 1.54 -17.84
CA GLY A 231 -14.42 1.48 -17.41
C GLY A 231 -13.70 2.82 -17.34
N LYS A 232 -14.41 3.94 -17.51
CA LYS A 232 -13.84 5.30 -17.42
C LYS A 232 -14.42 6.05 -16.24
N THR A 233 -13.57 6.77 -15.52
CA THR A 233 -13.99 7.65 -14.43
C THR A 233 -14.88 8.76 -14.95
N LYS A 234 -16.12 8.79 -14.47
CA LYS A 234 -17.13 9.81 -14.79
C LYS A 234 -17.17 10.91 -13.74
N SER A 235 -16.97 10.53 -12.48
CA SER A 235 -16.83 11.43 -11.34
C SER A 235 -16.01 10.75 -10.25
N ALA A 236 -15.47 11.55 -9.34
CA ALA A 236 -14.84 11.11 -8.11
C ALA A 236 -15.27 12.03 -6.95
N VAL A 237 -15.34 11.46 -5.75
CA VAL A 237 -15.63 12.19 -4.51
C VAL A 237 -14.51 11.90 -3.53
N ASN A 238 -13.93 12.95 -2.93
CA ASN A 238 -13.05 12.83 -1.77
C ASN A 238 -13.85 13.12 -0.50
N PRO A 239 -14.31 12.08 0.22
CA PRO A 239 -15.08 12.26 1.43
C PRO A 239 -14.20 12.78 2.58
N PRO A 240 -14.80 13.44 3.59
CA PRO A 240 -14.14 13.76 4.86
C PRO A 240 -13.56 12.52 5.55
N LEU A 241 -12.34 12.61 6.07
CA LEU A 241 -11.76 11.57 6.93
C LEU A 241 -12.47 11.53 8.29
N ARG A 242 -12.75 10.33 8.81
CA ARG A 242 -13.28 10.14 10.16
C ARG A 242 -12.13 10.31 11.17
N GLY A 243 -12.43 10.86 12.34
CA GLY A 243 -11.42 10.98 13.41
C GLY A 243 -10.32 12.05 13.21
N ALA A 244 -10.38 12.85 12.14
CA ALA A 244 -9.58 14.07 11.93
C ALA A 244 -9.65 15.10 13.08
N LEU A 245 -10.62 14.95 13.98
CA LEU A 245 -10.81 15.83 15.13
C LEU A 245 -10.37 15.12 16.42
N GLY A 246 -9.09 15.25 16.77
CA GLY A 246 -8.66 15.04 18.15
C GLY A 246 -9.29 16.06 19.10
N PRO A 247 -9.33 15.82 20.42
CA PRO A 247 -9.91 16.74 21.41
C PRO A 247 -9.20 18.12 21.51
N ARG A 248 -8.11 18.32 20.77
CA ARG A 248 -7.34 19.57 20.69
C ARG A 248 -7.43 20.27 19.32
N THR A 249 -8.23 19.76 18.40
CA THR A 249 -8.38 20.35 17.07
C THR A 249 -9.25 21.60 17.18
N PRO A 250 -8.80 22.78 16.73
CA PRO A 250 -9.65 23.95 16.64
C PRO A 250 -10.92 23.60 15.88
N ALA A 251 -12.05 24.24 16.20
CA ALA A 251 -13.23 24.14 15.37
C ALA A 251 -12.84 24.53 13.93
N LEU A 252 -12.86 23.55 13.02
CA LEU A 252 -12.57 23.79 11.61
C LEU A 252 -13.62 24.77 11.07
N VAL A 253 -13.19 25.62 10.14
CA VAL A 253 -14.16 26.35 9.31
C VAL A 253 -14.92 25.30 8.50
N ALA A 254 -16.25 25.34 8.57
CA ALA A 254 -17.08 24.40 7.82
C ALA A 254 -16.76 24.45 6.32
N GLY A 255 -16.62 23.28 5.72
CA GLY A 255 -16.22 23.11 4.33
C GLY A 255 -15.16 22.02 4.16
N PRO A 256 -14.74 21.78 2.91
CA PRO A 256 -13.64 20.88 2.63
C PRO A 256 -12.29 21.45 3.08
N ASP A 257 -11.38 20.57 3.47
CA ASP A 257 -9.99 20.91 3.80
C ASP A 257 -9.08 19.93 3.07
N ILE A 258 -8.63 20.31 1.87
CA ILE A 258 -7.82 19.45 1.01
C ILE A 258 -6.35 19.63 1.35
N ILE A 259 -5.75 18.56 1.86
CA ILE A 259 -4.30 18.47 2.02
C ILE A 259 -3.75 17.74 0.80
N VAL A 260 -2.88 18.42 0.06
CA VAL A 260 -2.19 17.85 -1.10
C VAL A 260 -0.84 17.31 -0.66
N GLY A 261 -0.60 16.04 -0.96
CA GLY A 261 0.66 15.37 -0.72
C GLY A 261 1.58 15.40 -1.93
N ASP A 262 1.73 14.24 -2.56
CA ASP A 262 2.72 14.01 -3.61
C ASP A 262 2.20 14.39 -4.98
N LEU A 263 3.15 14.60 -5.89
CA LEU A 263 2.91 14.83 -7.31
C LEU A 263 3.44 13.63 -8.13
N PRO A 264 2.77 12.46 -8.10
CA PRO A 264 3.30 11.20 -8.66
C PRO A 264 3.66 11.25 -10.14
N ALA A 265 2.97 12.09 -10.90
CA ALA A 265 3.08 12.10 -12.34
C ALA A 265 2.86 13.49 -12.88
N VAL A 266 3.64 13.83 -13.91
CA VAL A 266 3.36 14.95 -14.81
C VAL A 266 3.17 14.35 -16.19
N VAL A 267 2.03 14.61 -16.79
CA VAL A 267 1.68 14.12 -18.12
C VAL A 267 1.55 15.31 -19.07
N GLN A 268 2.13 15.18 -20.26
CA GLN A 268 1.83 16.09 -21.35
C GLN A 268 0.63 15.54 -22.12
N GLY A 269 -0.43 16.33 -22.23
CA GLY A 269 -1.58 15.97 -23.03
C GLY A 269 -1.26 16.08 -24.53
N GLY A 270 -1.03 14.95 -25.20
CA GLY A 270 -0.74 14.90 -26.64
C GLY A 270 0.70 15.29 -27.02
N ASN A 271 1.06 15.04 -28.28
CA ASN A 271 2.39 15.38 -28.83
C ASN A 271 2.42 16.74 -29.52
N ASP A 272 1.28 17.43 -29.60
CA ASP A 272 1.16 18.68 -30.35
C ASP A 272 1.34 19.89 -29.44
N THR A 273 2.28 20.74 -29.81
CA THR A 273 2.30 22.13 -29.35
C THR A 273 1.27 22.91 -30.15
N ILE A 274 0.27 23.51 -29.49
CA ILE A 274 -0.64 24.46 -30.16
C ILE A 274 -0.05 25.85 -29.98
N ASN A 275 0.38 26.52 -31.05
CA ASN A 275 0.97 27.86 -31.00
C ASN A 275 2.12 28.00 -29.98
N HIS A 276 2.98 26.97 -29.88
CA HIS A 276 4.08 26.88 -28.89
C HIS A 276 3.64 26.74 -27.41
N PHE A 277 2.35 26.51 -27.15
CA PHE A 277 1.86 26.13 -25.81
C PHE A 277 1.84 24.61 -25.66
N VAL A 278 2.16 24.16 -24.45
CA VAL A 278 2.09 22.76 -24.03
C VAL A 278 1.10 22.64 -22.88
N GLY A 279 0.20 21.66 -22.96
CA GLY A 279 -0.69 21.30 -21.86
C GLY A 279 -0.04 20.28 -20.94
N LEU A 280 0.17 20.63 -19.67
CA LEU A 280 0.67 19.74 -18.64
C LEU A 280 -0.46 19.42 -17.66
N GLY A 281 -0.67 18.14 -17.39
CA GLY A 281 -1.46 17.65 -16.27
C GLY A 281 -0.52 17.18 -15.17
N VAL A 282 -0.80 17.55 -13.93
CA VAL A 282 -0.07 17.07 -12.75
C VAL A 282 -1.03 16.24 -11.93
N ALA A 283 -0.68 14.98 -11.67
CA ALA A 283 -1.40 14.14 -10.73
C ALA A 283 -1.02 14.55 -9.31
N THR A 284 -2.01 14.62 -8.42
CA THR A 284 -1.82 14.89 -7.00
C THR A 284 -2.35 13.72 -6.18
N THR A 285 -1.72 13.41 -5.06
CA THR A 285 -2.42 12.72 -3.98
C THR A 285 -2.96 13.71 -2.99
N SER A 286 -4.14 13.42 -2.44
CA SER A 286 -4.81 14.33 -1.52
C SER A 286 -5.74 13.59 -0.57
N CYS A 287 -5.95 14.15 0.62
CA CYS A 287 -7.01 13.77 1.54
C CYS A 287 -7.84 14.99 1.94
N ASN A 288 -9.07 14.73 2.38
CA ASN A 288 -10.01 15.76 2.81
C ASN A 288 -10.18 15.69 4.33
N ASN A 289 -9.51 16.60 5.04
CA ASN A 289 -9.55 16.74 6.49
C ASN A 289 -10.72 17.64 6.96
N GLY A 290 -11.58 18.08 6.03
CA GLY A 290 -12.70 18.98 6.29
C GLY A 290 -13.92 18.24 6.81
N ASP A 291 -15.09 18.89 6.73
CA ASP A 291 -16.37 18.29 7.11
C ASP A 291 -17.38 18.18 5.96
N GLN A 292 -17.00 18.63 4.76
CA GLN A 292 -17.78 18.51 3.52
C GLN A 292 -16.98 17.77 2.44
N PRO A 293 -17.64 16.99 1.56
CA PRO A 293 -16.97 16.30 0.46
C PRO A 293 -16.42 17.26 -0.60
N VAL A 294 -15.48 16.76 -1.40
CA VAL A 294 -15.00 17.44 -2.62
C VAL A 294 -15.30 16.60 -3.84
N ASP A 295 -15.93 17.21 -4.83
CA ASP A 295 -16.36 16.56 -6.05
C ASP A 295 -15.45 16.87 -7.24
N TRP A 296 -15.13 15.84 -8.00
CA TRP A 296 -14.47 15.92 -9.29
C TRP A 296 -15.37 15.31 -10.35
N PHE A 297 -15.60 16.05 -11.43
CA PHE A 297 -16.43 15.56 -12.53
C PHE A 297 -15.60 15.41 -13.80
N GLN A 298 -16.04 14.54 -14.70
CA GLN A 298 -15.49 14.56 -16.05
C GLN A 298 -16.01 15.81 -16.79
N LEU A 299 -15.13 16.44 -17.57
CA LEU A 299 -15.52 17.49 -18.52
C LEU A 299 -16.69 17.04 -19.41
N SER A 300 -17.58 17.94 -19.84
CA SER A 300 -17.50 19.41 -19.76
C SER A 300 -18.06 20.05 -18.46
N ASN A 301 -18.34 19.27 -17.41
CA ASN A 301 -18.68 19.88 -16.13
C ASN A 301 -17.42 20.54 -15.55
N THR A 302 -17.48 21.83 -15.22
CA THR A 302 -16.34 22.62 -14.73
C THR A 302 -16.36 22.83 -13.22
N ASP A 303 -17.30 22.22 -12.50
CA ASP A 303 -17.36 22.24 -11.04
C ASP A 303 -16.28 21.32 -10.48
N HIS A 304 -15.07 21.85 -10.34
CA HIS A 304 -13.92 21.15 -9.78
C HIS A 304 -13.25 22.04 -8.72
N PRO A 305 -12.68 21.44 -7.67
CA PRO A 305 -11.82 22.16 -6.76
C PRO A 305 -10.59 22.70 -7.51
N PHE A 306 -10.11 23.87 -7.07
CA PHE A 306 -8.89 24.45 -7.59
C PHE A 306 -7.75 24.21 -6.60
N ILE A 307 -6.71 23.50 -7.04
CA ILE A 307 -5.48 23.26 -6.29
C ILE A 307 -4.38 24.12 -6.91
N PRO A 308 -3.96 25.23 -6.28
CA PRO A 308 -2.88 26.06 -6.82
C PRO A 308 -1.53 25.33 -6.70
N GLN A 309 -0.76 25.33 -7.79
CA GLN A 309 0.61 24.81 -7.82
C GLN A 309 1.55 25.84 -8.47
N ASN A 310 2.77 25.95 -7.93
CA ASN A 310 3.82 26.75 -8.54
C ASN A 310 4.69 25.85 -9.41
N LEU A 311 4.82 26.18 -10.69
CA LEU A 311 5.72 25.51 -11.62
C LEU A 311 6.91 26.42 -11.91
N TYR A 312 8.12 25.92 -11.68
CA TYR A 312 9.35 26.62 -12.00
C TYR A 312 10.10 25.88 -13.11
N ARG A 313 10.55 26.63 -14.11
CA ARG A 313 11.48 26.10 -15.12
C ARG A 313 12.90 26.27 -14.59
N MET A 314 13.63 25.16 -14.43
CA MET A 314 15.08 25.24 -14.22
C MET A 314 15.74 25.49 -15.58
N SER A 315 16.40 26.64 -15.72
CA SER A 315 17.14 27.09 -16.91
C SER A 315 18.61 26.69 -16.83
#